data_AF-A0A2V8S948-F1
#
_entry.id   AF-A0A2V8S948-F1
#
_cell.length_a   1.000
_cell.length_b   1.000
_cell.length_c   1.000
_cell.angle_alpha   90.00
_cell.angle_beta   90.00
_cell.angle_gamma   90.00
#
_symmetry.space_group_name_H-M   'P 1'
#
loop_
_entity.id
_entity.type
_entity.pdbx_description
1 polymer ?
#
loop_
_entity_poly.entity_id
_entity_poly.type
_entity_poly.pdbx_seq_one_letter_code
_entity_poly.pdbx_strand_id
1 'polypeptide(L)'
;MPAETAFEYTVRTRQKTEETYTILVEKAPGHWIATVRFPDGSFWTMNRFDPKSPAIPKQWVGATAAAAADYAARVLANYFANEGMEIMRRQNHLGAKT
;
A
#
# COMPACT_ATOMS: atom_id res chain seq x y z
N MET A 1 5.07 -9.52 -14.26
CA MET A 1 3.65 -9.86 -14.04
C MET A 1 2.88 -8.56 -13.86
N PRO A 2 1.59 -8.46 -14.20
CA PRO A 2 0.84 -7.22 -14.00
C PRO A 2 0.70 -6.91 -12.51
N ALA A 3 0.95 -5.66 -12.13
CA ALA A 3 0.63 -5.16 -10.79
C ALA A 3 -0.87 -4.87 -10.73
N GLU A 4 -1.52 -5.32 -9.66
CA GLU A 4 -2.93 -5.07 -9.40
C GLU A 4 -3.07 -3.87 -8.47
N THR A 5 -3.91 -2.90 -8.85
CA THR A 5 -4.32 -1.85 -7.90
C THR A 5 -5.10 -2.52 -6.79
N ALA A 6 -4.67 -2.29 -5.55
CA ALA A 6 -5.26 -2.90 -4.38
C ALA A 6 -6.09 -1.94 -3.55
N PHE A 7 -5.50 -0.78 -3.22
CA PHE A 7 -6.20 0.27 -2.51
C PHE A 7 -5.89 1.63 -3.12
N GLU A 8 -6.87 2.52 -3.07
CA GLU A 8 -6.69 3.95 -3.32
C GLU A 8 -7.20 4.71 -2.10
N TYR A 9 -6.39 5.65 -1.61
CA TYR A 9 -6.72 6.53 -0.49
C TYR A 9 -6.76 7.96 -0.97
N THR A 10 -7.85 8.67 -0.72
CA THR A 10 -7.88 10.13 -0.77
C THR A 10 -7.82 10.62 0.67
N VAL A 11 -6.80 11.42 0.98
CA VAL A 11 -6.59 12.00 2.31
C VAL A 11 -6.62 13.51 2.23
N ARG A 12 -7.03 14.14 3.32
CA ARG A 12 -6.94 15.59 3.52
C ARG A 12 -5.73 15.89 4.41
N THR A 13 -4.82 16.72 3.94
CA THR A 13 -3.64 17.13 4.69
C THR A 13 -3.97 18.19 5.74
N ARG A 14 -3.01 18.48 6.63
CA ARG A 14 -3.10 19.61 7.58
C ARG A 14 -3.29 20.96 6.89
N GLN A 15 -2.83 21.08 5.64
CA GLN A 15 -2.97 22.29 4.82
C GLN A 15 -4.31 22.36 4.09
N LYS A 16 -5.23 21.42 4.38
CA LYS A 16 -6.55 21.29 3.74
C LYS A 16 -6.49 21.01 2.23
N THR A 17 -5.39 20.42 1.75
CA THR A 17 -5.28 19.89 0.39
C THR A 17 -5.73 18.43 0.37
N GLU A 18 -6.25 17.98 -0.76
CA GLU A 18 -6.61 16.59 -0.98
C GLU A 18 -5.52 15.90 -1.80
N GLU A 19 -5.07 14.75 -1.31
CA GLU A 19 -3.97 13.97 -1.86
C GLU A 19 -4.41 12.53 -2.08
N THR A 20 -3.95 11.92 -3.18
CA THR A 20 -4.30 10.53 -3.51
C THR A 20 -3.08 9.64 -3.47
N TYR A 21 -3.19 8.56 -2.70
CA TYR A 21 -2.17 7.53 -2.54
C TYR A 21 -2.70 6.21 -3.08
N THR A 22 -1.87 5.48 -3.82
CA THR A 22 -2.28 4.20 -4.41
C THR A 22 -1.37 3.08 -3.91
N ILE A 23 -1.97 1.96 -3.52
CA ILE A 23 -1.27 0.72 -3.20
C ILE A 23 -1.46 -0.23 -4.37
N LEU A 24 -0.33 -0.65 -4.94
CA LEU A 24 -0.24 -1.67 -5.98
C LEU A 24 0.38 -2.93 -5.37
N VAL A 25 -0.08 -4.11 -5.77
CA VAL A 25 0.56 -5.37 -5.40
C VAL A 25 0.94 -6.16 -6.64
N GLU A 26 2.11 -6.77 -6.64
CA GLU A 26 2.57 -7.62 -7.72
C GLU A 26 3.14 -8.94 -7.18
N LYS A 27 2.93 -10.01 -7.95
CA LYS A 27 3.45 -11.33 -7.61
C LYS A 27 4.92 -11.44 -8.06
N ALA A 28 5.78 -11.81 -7.11
CA ALA A 28 7.17 -12.15 -7.35
C ALA A 28 7.43 -13.62 -6.98
N PRO A 29 8.55 -14.24 -7.44
CA PRO A 29 8.86 -15.62 -7.11
C PRO A 29 8.88 -15.85 -5.60
N GLY A 30 7.95 -16.67 -5.09
CA GLY A 30 7.85 -17.03 -3.68
C GLY A 30 7.33 -15.96 -2.72
N HIS A 31 6.89 -14.78 -3.19
CA HIS A 31 6.38 -13.70 -2.33
C HIS A 31 5.47 -12.71 -3.10
N TRP A 32 5.02 -11.66 -2.41
CA TRP A 32 4.35 -10.50 -3.01
C TRP A 32 5.17 -9.25 -2.73
N ILE A 33 5.07 -8.27 -3.62
CA ILE A 33 5.65 -6.94 -3.47
C ILE A 33 4.48 -5.96 -3.42
N ALA A 34 4.51 -5.02 -2.47
CA ALA A 34 3.55 -3.93 -2.42
C ALA A 34 4.26 -2.61 -2.72
N THR A 35 3.69 -1.79 -3.59
CA THR A 35 4.24 -0.49 -3.97
C THR A 35 3.23 0.59 -3.64
N VAL A 36 3.63 1.56 -2.81
CA VAL A 36 2.85 2.76 -2.50
C VAL A 36 3.28 3.85 -3.49
N ARG A 37 2.34 4.39 -4.26
CA ARG A 37 2.54 5.61 -5.06
C ARG A 37 2.05 6.82 -4.29
N PHE A 38 2.90 7.82 -4.20
CA PHE A 38 2.63 9.10 -3.57
C PHE A 38 2.00 10.09 -4.56
N PRO A 39 1.36 11.17 -4.07
CA PRO A 39 0.75 12.19 -4.92
C PRO A 39 1.73 12.90 -5.85
N ASP A 40 3.00 13.01 -5.46
CA ASP A 40 4.08 13.62 -6.24
C ASP A 40 4.64 12.69 -7.35
N GLY A 41 4.08 11.48 -7.48
CA GLY A 41 4.52 10.47 -8.44
C GLY A 41 5.71 9.64 -7.99
N SER A 42 6.31 9.96 -6.83
CA SER A 42 7.29 9.08 -6.20
C SER A 42 6.63 7.79 -5.72
N PHE A 43 7.44 6.78 -5.47
CA PHE A 43 6.93 5.50 -4.97
C PHE A 43 7.87 4.90 -3.94
N TRP A 44 7.28 4.14 -3.03
CA TRP A 44 7.99 3.32 -2.07
C TRP A 44 7.58 1.87 -2.21
N THR A 45 8.56 0.99 -2.35
CA THR A 45 8.35 -0.45 -2.52
C THR A 45 8.61 -1.16 -1.21
N MET A 46 7.65 -1.99 -0.81
CA MET A 46 7.72 -2.89 0.32
C MET A 46 7.98 -4.29 -0.20
N ASN A 47 9.22 -4.75 -0.03
CA ASN A 47 9.68 -6.06 -0.48
C ASN A 47 10.41 -6.77 0.68
N ARG A 48 10.16 -8.07 0.84
CA ARG A 48 10.78 -8.89 1.90
C ARG A 48 12.30 -8.95 1.81
N PHE A 49 12.85 -8.69 0.63
CA PHE A 49 14.28 -8.73 0.36
C PHE A 49 14.92 -7.34 0.46
N ASP A 50 14.12 -6.28 0.66
CA ASP A 50 14.66 -4.95 0.89
C ASP A 50 15.13 -4.85 2.36
N PRO A 51 16.44 -4.64 2.61
CA PRO A 51 16.97 -4.52 3.97
C PRO A 51 16.43 -3.30 4.73
N LYS A 52 15.85 -2.31 4.03
CA LYS A 52 15.19 -1.14 4.62
C LYS A 52 13.70 -1.34 4.84
N SER A 53 13.10 -2.40 4.29
CA SER A 53 11.69 -2.69 4.54
C SER A 53 11.50 -3.07 6.01
N PRO A 54 10.52 -2.47 6.72
CA PRO A 54 10.21 -2.86 8.10
C PRO A 54 10.00 -4.36 8.13
N ALA A 55 10.73 -5.05 9.01
CA ALA A 55 10.91 -6.50 9.02
C ALA A 55 9.64 -7.22 8.57
N ILE A 56 9.57 -7.56 7.28
CA ILE A 56 8.36 -8.14 6.72
C ILE A 56 8.21 -9.49 7.42
N PRO A 57 7.11 -9.72 8.17
CA PRO A 57 7.00 -10.93 8.98
C PRO A 57 7.18 -12.16 8.09
N LYS A 58 7.86 -13.20 8.61
CA LYS A 58 8.02 -14.51 7.94
C LYS A 58 6.70 -15.10 7.39
N GLN A 59 5.56 -14.59 7.86
CA GLN A 59 4.19 -14.87 7.46
C GLN A 59 3.87 -14.51 5.99
N TRP A 60 4.75 -13.84 5.24
CA TRP A 60 4.53 -13.52 3.82
C TRP A 60 4.88 -14.65 2.84
N VAL A 61 5.55 -15.71 3.30
CA VAL A 61 5.73 -16.93 2.49
C VAL A 61 4.37 -17.62 2.37
N GLY A 62 3.79 -17.62 1.17
CA GLY A 62 2.45 -18.16 0.93
C GLY A 62 1.29 -17.18 1.17
N ALA A 63 1.56 -15.90 1.43
CA ALA A 63 0.53 -14.88 1.57
C ALA A 63 -0.27 -14.66 0.26
N THR A 64 -1.49 -14.16 0.40
CA THR A 64 -2.35 -13.73 -0.72
C THR A 64 -2.05 -12.28 -1.12
N ALA A 65 -2.49 -11.86 -2.31
CA ALA A 65 -2.41 -10.46 -2.74
C ALA A 65 -3.09 -9.52 -1.73
N ALA A 66 -4.24 -9.95 -1.18
CA ALA A 66 -4.99 -9.20 -0.17
C ALA A 66 -4.18 -8.99 1.12
N ALA A 67 -3.50 -10.03 1.61
CA ALA A 67 -2.64 -9.91 2.80
C ALA A 67 -1.47 -8.94 2.56
N ALA A 68 -0.90 -8.96 1.36
CA ALA A 68 0.17 -8.03 0.99
C ALA A 68 -0.31 -6.58 0.96
N ALA A 69 -1.48 -6.36 0.37
CA ALA A 69 -2.11 -5.05 0.30
C ALA A 69 -2.53 -4.52 1.67
N ASP A 70 -3.09 -5.38 2.53
CA ASP A 70 -3.55 -4.99 3.87
C ASP A 70 -2.39 -4.53 4.77
N TYR A 71 -1.21 -5.13 4.63
CA TYR A 71 -0.02 -4.67 5.33
C TYR A 71 0.44 -3.29 4.86
N ALA A 72 0.53 -3.09 3.54
CA ALA A 72 0.87 -1.79 2.97
C ALA A 72 -0.15 -0.72 3.39
N ALA A 73 -1.43 -1.09 3.43
CA ALA A 73 -2.51 -0.24 3.92
C ALA A 73 -2.33 0.13 5.39
N ARG A 74 -1.91 -0.79 6.26
CA ARG A 74 -1.61 -0.51 7.67
C ARG A 74 -0.45 0.46 7.83
N VAL A 75 0.64 0.27 7.09
CA VAL A 75 1.80 1.17 7.14
C VAL A 75 1.42 2.56 6.65
N LEU A 76 0.67 2.64 5.55
CA LEU A 76 0.21 3.91 5.00
C LEU A 76 -0.77 4.63 5.94
N ALA A 77 -1.69 3.90 6.59
CA ALA A 77 -2.59 4.47 7.59
C ALA A 77 -1.83 5.03 8.81
N ASN A 78 -0.77 4.35 9.26
CA ASN A 78 0.09 4.85 10.34
C ASN A 78 0.83 6.13 9.92
N TYR A 79 1.32 6.17 8.67
CA TYR A 79 1.93 7.38 8.11
C TYR A 79 0.94 8.56 8.13
N PHE A 80 -0.28 8.36 7.63
CA PHE A 80 -1.32 9.40 7.66
C PHE A 80 -1.60 9.90 9.08
N ALA A 81 -1.74 9.00 10.04
CA ALA A 81 -1.96 9.37 11.44
C ALA A 81 -0.82 10.23 12.01
N ASN A 82 0.44 9.85 11.73
CA ASN A 82 1.62 10.59 12.19
C ASN A 82 1.71 11.98 11.55
N GLU A 83 1.37 12.09 10.27
CA GLU A 83 1.34 13.35 9.54
C GLU A 83 0.07 14.17 9.81
N GLY A 84 -0.85 13.69 10.66
CA GLY A 84 -2.14 14.33 10.94
C GLY A 84 -2.99 14.53 9.69
N MET A 85 -2.92 13.59 8.75
CA MET A 85 -3.76 13.53 7.57
C MET A 85 -5.07 12.78 7.89
N GLU A 86 -6.18 13.27 7.38
CA GLU A 86 -7.50 12.65 7.55
C GLU A 86 -7.84 11.79 6.34
N ILE A 87 -8.24 10.53 6.54
CA ILE A 87 -8.68 9.67 5.44
C ILE A 87 -10.10 10.06 5.04
N MET A 88 -10.25 10.65 3.85
CA MET A 88 -11.53 11.05 3.29
C MET A 88 -12.23 9.91 2.57
N ARG A 89 -11.45 9.08 1.84
CA ARG A 89 -11.97 7.96 1.06
C ARG A 89 -10.94 6.83 1.00
N ARG A 90 -11.43 5.59 1.04
CA ARG A 90 -10.66 4.38 0.76
C ARG A 90 -11.43 3.51 -0.23
N GLN A 91 -10.81 3.16 -1.35
CA GLN A 91 -11.36 2.23 -2.34
C GLN A 91 -10.56 0.93 -2.33
N ASN A 92 -11.24 -0.22 -2.23
CA ASN A 92 -10.62 -1.54 -2.38
C ASN A 92 -10.89 -2.07 -3.78
N HIS A 93 -9.83 -2.45 -4.49
CA HIS A 93 -9.89 -3.00 -5.84
C HIS A 93 -9.57 -4.50 -5.87
N LEU A 94 -8.96 -5.06 -4.81
CA LEU A 94 -8.77 -6.49 -4.66
C LEU A 94 -10.08 -7.14 -4.18
N GLY A 95 -10.84 -7.70 -5.13
CA GLY A 95 -12.12 -8.35 -4.86
C GLY A 95 -13.27 -7.89 -5.74
N ALA A 96 -13.05 -6.92 -6.64
CA ALA A 96 -13.98 -6.65 -7.75
C ALA A 96 -13.88 -7.78 -8.79
N LYS A 97 -14.28 -9.00 -8.41
CA LYS A 97 -14.66 -10.02 -9.38
C LYS A 97 -15.95 -9.54 -10.03
N THR A 98 -15.87 -9.17 -11.30
CA THR A 98 -16.98 -9.47 -12.22
C THR A 98 -16.89 -10.94 -12.60
#